data_AF-A0A0Q5U0B9-F1
#
_entry.id   AF-A0A0Q5U0B9-F1
#
_cell.length_a   1.000
_cell.length_b   1.000
_cell.length_c   1.000
_cell.angle_alpha   90.00
_cell.angle_beta   90.00
_cell.angle_gamma   90.00
#
_symmetry.space_group_name_H-M   'P 1'
#
loop_
_entity.id
_entity.type
_entity.pdbx_description
1 polymer ?
#
loop_
_entity_poly.entity_id
_entity_poly.type
_entity_poly.pdbx_seq_one_letter_code
_entity_poly.pdbx_strand_id
1 'polypeptide(L)'
;MGILKTSHDYLPAATVNLFFAHAADELLCLCHFYPEWIRINGQSAFATIGCEKSRDRFNEIRTTFPNAKIYTVFANDLTGKVWDCQLSLWQCGLEADFMIRGTQLEVILGAKKLSIPSESFSLNRFFKCIGKFQTSPALKPRGGYRNFTEKFCARYPC
;
A
#
# COMPACT_ATOMS: atom_id res chain seq x y z
N MET A 1 -28.48 -32.44 -9.11
CA MET A 1 -27.42 -31.87 -9.99
C MET A 1 -26.75 -30.75 -9.21
N GLY A 2 -25.73 -31.10 -8.40
CA GLY A 2 -25.03 -30.14 -7.57
C GLY A 2 -23.97 -29.41 -8.38
N ILE A 3 -24.09 -28.10 -8.53
CA ILE A 3 -23.02 -27.28 -9.08
C ILE A 3 -21.90 -27.31 -8.05
N LEU A 4 -20.79 -27.98 -8.37
CA LEU A 4 -19.54 -27.82 -7.65
C LEU A 4 -19.10 -26.37 -7.85
N LYS A 5 -19.47 -25.47 -6.93
CA LYS A 5 -18.83 -24.16 -6.83
C LYS A 5 -17.36 -24.42 -6.55
N THR A 6 -16.52 -24.14 -7.54
CA THR A 6 -15.08 -24.32 -7.40
C THR A 6 -14.58 -23.44 -6.25
N SER A 7 -13.51 -23.86 -5.57
CA SER A 7 -12.87 -23.14 -4.46
C SER A 7 -12.55 -21.66 -4.75
N HIS A 8 -12.56 -21.26 -6.03
CA HIS A 8 -12.28 -19.91 -6.50
C HIS A 8 -13.36 -18.89 -6.09
N ASP A 9 -14.63 -19.28 -5.97
CA ASP A 9 -15.71 -18.35 -5.58
C ASP A 9 -15.63 -17.94 -4.10
N TYR A 10 -14.94 -18.73 -3.27
CA TYR A 10 -14.80 -18.50 -1.83
C TYR A 10 -13.50 -17.81 -1.44
N LEU A 11 -12.49 -17.83 -2.31
CA LEU A 11 -11.19 -17.19 -2.06
C LEU A 11 -11.32 -15.70 -1.70
N PRO A 12 -12.13 -14.90 -2.43
CA PRO A 12 -12.27 -13.48 -2.10
C PRO A 12 -12.93 -13.24 -0.72
N ALA A 13 -13.84 -14.11 -0.31
CA ALA A 13 -14.51 -14.01 1.00
C ALA A 13 -13.63 -14.47 2.16
N ALA A 14 -12.75 -15.45 1.92
CA ALA A 14 -11.80 -16.00 2.91
C ALA A 14 -10.53 -15.14 3.09
N THR A 15 -10.28 -14.21 2.16
CA THR A 15 -9.14 -13.30 2.22
C THR A 15 -9.37 -12.26 3.32
N VAL A 16 -8.43 -12.18 4.26
CA VAL A 16 -8.48 -11.24 5.40
C VAL A 16 -7.36 -10.20 5.35
N ASN A 17 -6.33 -10.40 4.52
CA ASN A 17 -5.26 -9.44 4.29
C ASN A 17 -5.12 -9.15 2.79
N LEU A 18 -5.00 -7.87 2.42
CA LEU A 18 -4.74 -7.44 1.05
C LEU A 18 -3.52 -6.51 1.04
N PHE A 19 -2.45 -6.93 0.38
CA PHE A 19 -1.18 -6.20 0.31
C PHE A 19 -1.05 -5.47 -1.01
N PHE A 20 -0.69 -4.18 -0.95
CA PHE A 20 -0.39 -3.35 -2.12
C PHE A 20 1.09 -2.97 -2.16
N ALA A 21 1.73 -3.16 -3.31
CA ALA A 21 3.09 -2.71 -3.59
C ALA A 21 3.21 -2.07 -4.98
N HIS A 22 4.36 -1.47 -5.28
CA HIS A 22 4.63 -1.01 -6.64
C HIS A 22 4.93 -2.18 -7.57
N ALA A 23 5.70 -3.13 -7.08
CA ALA A 23 6.20 -4.24 -7.87
C ALA A 23 6.09 -5.56 -7.11
N ALA A 24 6.08 -6.67 -7.87
CA ALA A 24 5.86 -8.00 -7.34
C ALA A 24 7.04 -8.49 -6.49
N ASP A 25 8.26 -8.08 -6.82
CA ASP A 25 9.48 -8.40 -6.08
C ASP A 25 9.43 -7.88 -4.64
N GLU A 26 8.87 -6.69 -4.39
CA GLU A 26 8.68 -6.16 -3.03
C GLU A 26 7.78 -7.08 -2.18
N LEU A 27 6.73 -7.64 -2.78
CA LEU A 27 5.80 -8.57 -2.12
C LEU A 27 6.45 -9.95 -1.90
N LEU A 28 7.19 -10.46 -2.87
CA LEU A 28 7.93 -11.71 -2.73
C LEU A 28 8.98 -11.61 -1.61
N CYS A 29 9.71 -10.49 -1.57
CA CYS A 29 10.69 -10.23 -0.51
C CYS A 29 10.02 -10.03 0.86
N LEU A 30 8.84 -9.40 0.92
CA LEU A 30 8.04 -9.35 2.15
C LEU A 30 7.73 -10.76 2.65
N CYS A 31 7.20 -11.62 1.80
CA CYS A 31 6.84 -13.00 2.14
C CYS A 31 8.06 -13.83 2.57
N HIS A 32 9.24 -13.57 2.01
CA HIS A 32 10.49 -14.19 2.47
C HIS A 32 10.81 -13.84 3.92
N PHE A 33 10.67 -12.58 4.31
CA PHE A 33 10.95 -12.13 5.68
C PHE A 33 9.82 -12.39 6.68
N TYR A 34 8.59 -12.55 6.19
CA TYR A 34 7.37 -12.72 6.98
C TYR A 34 6.49 -13.85 6.41
N PRO A 35 6.97 -15.11 6.47
CA PRO A 35 6.27 -16.24 5.88
C PRO A 35 4.91 -16.53 6.54
N GLU A 36 4.64 -15.98 7.73
CA GLU A 36 3.35 -16.12 8.40
C GLU A 36 2.17 -15.58 7.57
N TRP A 37 2.41 -14.57 6.71
CA TRP A 37 1.36 -13.98 5.87
C TRP A 37 0.93 -14.89 4.71
N ILE A 38 1.70 -15.93 4.40
CA ILE A 38 1.36 -16.92 3.37
C ILE A 38 1.13 -18.32 3.96
N ARG A 39 1.18 -18.47 5.28
CA ARG A 39 1.07 -19.77 5.95
C ARG A 39 -0.30 -20.43 5.74
N ILE A 40 -1.36 -19.63 5.68
CA ILE A 40 -2.73 -20.13 5.48
C ILE A 40 -3.16 -19.76 4.06
N ASN A 41 -3.33 -20.77 3.22
CA ASN A 41 -3.76 -20.61 1.83
C ASN A 41 -5.09 -19.84 1.77
N GLY A 42 -5.12 -18.80 0.93
CA GLY A 42 -6.32 -18.00 0.69
C GLY A 42 -6.61 -16.91 1.73
N GLN A 43 -5.80 -16.73 2.79
CA GLN A 43 -6.00 -15.63 3.74
C GLN A 43 -5.42 -14.29 3.28
N SER A 44 -4.45 -14.32 2.38
CA SER A 44 -3.74 -13.13 1.91
C SER A 44 -3.81 -13.03 0.40
N ALA A 45 -4.15 -11.83 -0.08
CA ALA A 45 -4.09 -11.44 -1.47
C ALA A 45 -3.01 -10.38 -1.69
N PHE A 46 -2.40 -10.39 -2.86
CA PHE A 46 -1.27 -9.55 -3.23
C PHE A 46 -1.60 -8.81 -4.51
N ALA A 47 -1.43 -7.49 -4.50
CA ALA A 47 -1.72 -6.62 -5.63
C ALA A 47 -0.56 -5.66 -5.90
N THR A 48 -0.20 -5.55 -7.16
CA THR A 48 0.76 -4.54 -7.64
C THR A 48 0.00 -3.47 -8.39
N ILE A 49 0.22 -2.21 -8.04
CA ILE A 49 -0.44 -1.06 -8.70
C ILE A 49 0.49 -0.34 -9.69
N GLY A 50 1.76 -0.73 -9.76
CA GLY A 50 2.75 -0.05 -10.59
C GLY A 50 2.94 1.40 -10.17
N CYS A 51 3.33 2.26 -11.12
CA CYS A 51 3.54 3.69 -10.92
C CYS A 51 2.38 4.57 -11.40
N GLU A 52 1.38 3.99 -12.08
CA GLU A 52 0.24 4.72 -12.61
C GLU A 52 -0.86 4.82 -11.54
N LYS A 53 -1.21 6.06 -11.14
CA LYS A 53 -2.31 6.30 -10.21
C LYS A 53 -3.64 6.01 -10.90
N SER A 54 -4.29 4.93 -10.49
CA SER A 54 -5.67 4.62 -10.89
C SER A 54 -6.50 4.26 -9.65
N ARG A 55 -7.36 5.20 -9.26
CA ARG A 55 -8.34 5.00 -8.19
C ARG A 55 -9.33 3.89 -8.52
N ASP A 56 -9.69 3.77 -9.80
CA ASP A 56 -10.62 2.75 -10.28
C ASP A 56 -10.03 1.35 -10.12
N ARG A 57 -8.78 1.13 -10.57
CA ARG A 57 -8.09 -0.15 -10.33
C ARG A 57 -7.96 -0.47 -8.85
N PHE A 58 -7.63 0.51 -8.02
CA PHE A 58 -7.59 0.32 -6.56
C PHE A 58 -8.95 -0.12 -6.02
N ASN A 59 -10.02 0.54 -6.44
CA ASN A 59 -11.38 0.22 -6.02
C ASN A 59 -11.84 -1.15 -6.51
N GLU A 60 -11.55 -1.52 -7.77
CA GLU A 60 -11.86 -2.84 -8.33
C GLU A 60 -11.21 -3.97 -7.52
N ILE A 61 -9.93 -3.81 -7.17
CA ILE A 61 -9.22 -4.80 -6.35
C ILE A 61 -9.82 -4.84 -4.94
N ARG A 62 -10.08 -3.67 -4.34
CA ARG A 62 -10.66 -3.58 -2.99
C ARG A 62 -12.06 -4.18 -2.92
N THR A 63 -12.91 -3.97 -3.90
CA THR A 63 -14.27 -4.53 -3.93
C THR A 63 -14.26 -6.03 -4.18
N THR A 64 -13.23 -6.55 -4.83
CA THR A 64 -13.00 -8.00 -4.95
C THR A 64 -12.76 -8.65 -3.60
N PHE A 65 -12.04 -7.99 -2.68
CA PHE A 65 -11.72 -8.51 -1.34
C PHE A 65 -12.38 -7.69 -0.22
N PRO A 66 -13.72 -7.73 -0.08
CA PRO A 66 -14.47 -6.79 0.78
C PRO A 66 -14.17 -6.92 2.28
N ASN A 67 -13.69 -8.08 2.73
CA ASN A 67 -13.37 -8.36 4.13
C ASN A 67 -11.89 -8.13 4.47
N ALA A 68 -11.05 -7.85 3.46
CA ALA A 68 -9.62 -7.81 3.64
C ALA A 68 -9.17 -6.49 4.26
N LYS A 69 -8.34 -6.60 5.29
CA LYS A 69 -7.58 -5.47 5.81
C LYS A 69 -6.48 -5.10 4.81
N ILE A 70 -6.42 -3.84 4.44
CA ILE A 70 -5.44 -3.33 3.48
C ILE A 70 -4.12 -3.01 4.19
N TYR A 71 -3.01 -3.49 3.60
CA TYR A 71 -1.64 -3.19 3.98
C TYR A 71 -0.90 -2.60 2.79
N THR A 72 -0.06 -1.59 3.02
CA THR A 72 0.80 -1.03 1.99
C THR A 72 2.25 -1.46 2.21
N VAL A 73 2.96 -1.78 1.14
CA VAL A 73 4.32 -2.34 1.15
C VAL A 73 5.24 -1.51 0.24
N PHE A 74 4.91 -0.22 0.07
CA PHE A 74 5.72 0.68 -0.75
C PHE A 74 7.06 0.98 -0.09
N ALA A 75 8.01 1.46 -0.88
CA ALA A 75 9.28 1.99 -0.44
C ALA A 75 9.15 3.03 0.71
N ASN A 76 10.21 3.15 1.51
CA ASN A 76 10.39 4.13 2.58
C ASN A 76 11.06 5.41 2.05
N ASP A 77 10.79 5.77 0.81
CA ASP A 77 11.17 7.04 0.20
C ASP A 77 9.95 7.96 0.08
N LEU A 78 10.15 9.16 -0.49
CA LEU A 78 9.08 10.13 -0.67
C LEU A 78 7.93 9.58 -1.53
N THR A 79 8.25 8.87 -2.61
CA THR A 79 7.28 8.29 -3.53
C THR A 79 6.41 7.27 -2.83
N GLY A 80 7.01 6.30 -2.12
CA GLY A 80 6.25 5.29 -1.39
C GLY A 80 5.40 5.89 -0.27
N LYS A 81 5.89 6.93 0.41
CA LYS A 81 5.10 7.67 1.41
C LYS A 81 3.92 8.42 0.79
N VAL A 82 4.08 8.98 -0.41
CA VAL A 82 2.97 9.60 -1.17
C VAL A 82 1.91 8.56 -1.50
N TRP A 83 2.33 7.37 -1.92
CA TRP A 83 1.42 6.27 -2.21
C TRP A 83 0.70 5.70 -0.98
N ASP A 84 1.38 5.61 0.17
CA ASP A 84 0.74 5.29 1.44
C ASP A 84 -0.41 6.28 1.75
N CYS A 85 -0.19 7.57 1.50
CA CYS A 85 -1.20 8.62 1.69
C CYS A 85 -2.33 8.50 0.67
N GLN A 86 -1.99 8.34 -0.61
CA GLN A 86 -2.96 8.24 -1.70
C GLN A 86 -3.93 7.08 -1.49
N LEU A 87 -3.44 5.87 -1.18
CA LEU A 87 -4.30 4.71 -0.95
C LEU A 87 -5.21 4.90 0.27
N SER A 88 -4.69 5.53 1.33
CA SER A 88 -5.49 5.82 2.52
C SER A 88 -6.57 6.88 2.22
N LEU A 89 -6.29 7.88 1.36
CA LEU A 89 -7.30 8.83 0.89
C LEU A 89 -8.38 8.16 0.05
N TRP A 90 -7.99 7.30 -0.91
CA TRP A 90 -8.94 6.59 -1.76
C TRP A 90 -9.89 5.70 -0.96
N GLN A 91 -9.43 5.08 0.14
CA GLN A 91 -10.29 4.34 1.07
C GLN A 91 -11.36 5.20 1.73
N CYS A 92 -11.08 6.48 1.95
CA CYS A 92 -12.03 7.44 2.49
C CYS A 92 -12.83 8.17 1.39
N GLY A 93 -12.71 7.75 0.14
CA GLY A 93 -13.40 8.39 -0.98
C GLY A 93 -12.78 9.73 -1.41
N LEU A 94 -11.59 10.07 -0.92
CA LEU A 94 -10.89 11.31 -1.17
C LEU A 94 -9.75 11.14 -2.18
N GLU A 95 -9.29 12.25 -2.73
CA GLU A 95 -8.21 12.28 -3.70
C GLU A 95 -7.39 13.56 -3.52
N ALA A 96 -6.06 13.42 -3.62
CA ALA A 96 -5.14 14.55 -3.54
C ALA A 96 -4.09 14.49 -4.65
N ASP A 97 -3.70 15.66 -5.12
CA ASP A 97 -2.55 15.84 -5.99
C ASP A 97 -1.30 16.14 -5.16
N PHE A 98 -0.19 15.58 -5.59
CA PHE A 98 1.11 15.70 -4.92
C PHE A 98 2.12 16.24 -5.92
N MET A 99 2.78 17.36 -5.59
CA MET A 99 3.78 18.00 -6.44
C MET A 99 5.01 18.36 -5.63
N ILE A 100 6.19 18.06 -6.17
CA ILE A 100 7.45 18.47 -5.57
C ILE A 100 7.81 19.86 -6.12
N ARG A 101 8.01 20.84 -5.22
CA ARG A 101 8.53 22.17 -5.54
C ARG A 101 9.77 22.45 -4.69
N GLY A 102 10.94 22.20 -5.27
CA GLY A 102 12.21 22.29 -4.54
C GLY A 102 12.23 21.30 -3.37
N THR A 103 12.38 21.81 -2.14
CA THR A 103 12.44 21.00 -0.91
C THR A 103 11.05 20.77 -0.27
N GLN A 104 9.99 21.27 -0.90
CA GLN A 104 8.62 21.17 -0.40
C GLN A 104 7.80 20.20 -1.25
N LEU A 105 6.95 19.44 -0.57
CA LEU A 105 5.85 18.69 -1.16
C LEU A 105 4.57 19.51 -1.00
N GLU A 106 4.05 20.00 -2.12
CA GLU A 106 2.72 20.59 -2.18
C GLU A 106 1.68 19.47 -2.30
N VAL A 107 0.65 19.52 -1.44
CA VAL A 107 -0.49 18.62 -1.50
C VAL A 107 -1.76 19.43 -1.71
N ILE A 108 -2.53 19.09 -2.74
CA ILE A 108 -3.81 19.73 -3.06
C ILE A 108 -4.92 18.72 -2.78
N LEU A 109 -5.79 19.01 -1.81
CA LEU A 109 -6.92 18.19 -1.41
C LEU A 109 -8.20 19.02 -1.55
N GLY A 110 -8.87 18.93 -2.70
CA GLY A 110 -9.97 19.81 -3.05
C GLY A 110 -9.54 21.28 -3.03
N ALA A 111 -10.21 22.12 -2.23
CA ALA A 111 -9.84 23.53 -2.08
C ALA A 111 -8.66 23.78 -1.11
N LYS A 112 -8.21 22.76 -0.35
CA LYS A 112 -7.12 22.92 0.61
C LYS A 112 -5.78 22.67 -0.07
N LYS A 113 -4.84 23.60 0.13
CA LYS A 113 -3.44 23.44 -0.28
C LYS A 113 -2.56 23.38 0.96
N LEU A 114 -1.71 22.36 1.03
CA LEU A 114 -0.73 22.17 2.09
C LEU A 114 0.67 22.19 1.47
N SER A 115 1.64 22.73 2.21
CA SER A 115 3.05 22.66 1.87
C SER A 115 3.79 22.01 3.04
N ILE A 116 4.47 20.90 2.77
CA ILE A 116 5.14 20.08 3.78
C ILE A 116 6.59 19.83 3.33
N PRO A 117 7.61 20.03 4.19
CA PRO A 117 8.98 19.72 3.81
C PRO A 117 9.14 18.25 3.45
N SER A 118 9.66 17.96 2.26
CA SER A 118 9.72 16.61 1.67
C SER A 118 10.46 15.61 2.56
N GLU A 119 11.57 16.02 3.17
CA GLU A 119 12.38 15.18 4.08
C GLU A 119 11.61 14.71 5.31
N SER A 120 10.66 15.53 5.74
CA SER A 120 9.86 15.31 6.94
C SER A 120 8.50 14.68 6.66
N PHE A 121 8.17 14.48 5.37
CA PHE A 121 6.89 13.94 4.94
C PHE A 121 6.73 12.50 5.42
N SER A 122 5.52 12.18 5.89
CA SER A 122 5.10 10.84 6.30
C SER A 122 3.58 10.80 6.36
N LEU A 123 3.02 9.58 6.30
CA LEU A 123 1.57 9.34 6.47
C LEU A 123 1.01 10.01 7.73
N ASN A 124 1.70 9.85 8.85
CA ASN A 124 1.29 10.44 10.13
C ASN A 124 1.32 11.96 10.12
N ARG A 125 2.36 12.58 9.52
CA ARG A 125 2.43 14.04 9.42
C ARG A 125 1.34 14.57 8.49
N PHE A 126 1.14 13.93 7.34
CA PHE A 126 0.09 14.30 6.41
C PHE A 126 -1.29 14.26 7.06
N PHE A 127 -1.64 13.16 7.74
CA PHE A 127 -2.93 13.04 8.42
C PHE A 127 -3.09 13.99 9.61
N LYS A 128 -2.02 14.36 10.32
CA LYS A 128 -2.11 15.45 11.30
C LYS A 128 -2.51 16.78 10.65
N CYS A 129 -2.09 17.04 9.41
CA CYS A 129 -2.43 18.28 8.70
C CYS A 129 -3.86 18.30 8.14
N ILE A 130 -4.39 17.15 7.69
CA ILE A 130 -5.72 17.09 7.05
C ILE A 130 -6.86 16.61 7.96
N GLY A 131 -6.56 16.00 9.10
CA GLY A 131 -7.53 15.37 10.02
C GLY A 131 -7.35 13.86 10.13
N LYS A 132 -7.96 13.23 11.14
CA LYS A 132 -7.86 11.77 11.34
C LYS A 132 -8.69 11.03 10.29
N PHE A 133 -8.05 10.12 9.55
CA PHE A 133 -8.68 9.18 8.62
C PHE A 133 -8.29 7.76 8.97
N GLN A 134 -9.00 6.79 8.39
CA GLN A 134 -8.60 5.39 8.44
C GLN A 134 -7.25 5.24 7.72
N THR A 135 -6.26 4.70 8.42
CA THR A 135 -4.92 4.48 7.88
C THR A 135 -4.76 3.01 7.53
N SER A 136 -4.19 2.74 6.35
CA SER A 136 -3.63 1.42 6.09
C SER A 136 -2.28 1.28 6.79
N PRO A 137 -2.03 0.18 7.52
CA PRO A 137 -0.71 -0.08 8.06
C PRO A 137 0.32 -0.18 6.93
N ALA A 138 1.32 0.69 6.99
CA ALA A 138 2.44 0.66 6.07
C ALA A 138 3.54 -0.25 6.61
N LEU A 139 3.82 -1.34 5.88
CA LEU A 139 4.86 -2.31 6.19
C LEU A 139 6.16 -1.84 5.56
N LYS A 140 7.13 -1.47 6.41
CA LYS A 140 8.46 -1.03 5.99
C LYS A 140 9.52 -1.99 6.52
N PRO A 141 10.61 -2.25 5.77
CA PRO A 141 11.72 -3.03 6.28
C PRO A 141 12.38 -2.32 7.48
N ARG A 142 12.64 -3.08 8.55
CA ARG A 142 13.47 -2.60 9.67
C ARG A 142 14.94 -2.49 9.25
N GLY A 143 15.69 -1.56 9.85
CA GLY A 143 17.13 -1.43 9.64
C GLY A 143 17.55 -0.34 8.64
N GLY A 144 16.65 0.60 8.30
CA GLY A 144 17.00 1.75 7.46
C GLY A 144 16.95 1.51 5.95
N TYR A 145 16.62 0.29 5.51
CA TYR A 145 16.44 -0.03 4.09
C TYR A 145 15.26 0.74 3.48
N ARG A 146 15.38 1.07 2.19
CA ARG A 146 14.28 1.70 1.45
C ARG A 146 13.12 0.74 1.23
N ASN A 147 13.37 -0.50 0.81
CA ASN A 147 12.30 -1.48 0.57
C ASN A 147 12.75 -2.92 0.86
N PHE A 148 11.81 -3.87 0.76
CA PHE A 148 12.10 -5.27 1.05
C PHE A 148 13.08 -5.91 0.05
N THR A 149 13.06 -5.48 -1.22
CA THR A 149 14.02 -5.91 -2.24
C THR A 149 15.44 -5.52 -1.85
N GLU A 150 15.68 -4.27 -1.46
CA GLU A 150 17.00 -3.80 -1.01
C GLU A 150 17.48 -4.59 0.21
N LYS A 151 16.60 -4.80 1.21
CA LYS A 151 16.91 -5.62 2.39
C LYS A 151 17.27 -7.05 2.01
N PHE A 152 16.59 -7.62 1.03
CA PHE A 152 16.87 -8.97 0.54
C PHE A 152 18.26 -9.03 -0.11
N CYS A 153 18.56 -8.13 -1.04
CA CYS A 153 19.87 -8.04 -1.70
C CYS A 153 21.02 -7.81 -0.70
N ALA A 154 20.80 -6.99 0.34
CA ALA A 154 21.80 -6.76 1.37
C ALA A 154 22.10 -8.02 2.23
N ARG A 155 21.10 -8.90 2.41
CA ARG A 155 21.26 -10.15 3.18
C ARG A 155 21.84 -11.28 2.34
N TYR A 156 21.54 -11.30 1.04
CA TYR A 156 21.97 -12.32 0.09
C TYR A 156 22.70 -11.65 -1.09
N PRO A 157 23.90 -11.10 -0.87
CA PRO A 157 24.70 -10.52 -1.94
C PRO A 157 25.08 -11.61 -2.95
N CYS A 158 25.00 -11.28 -4.24
CA CYS A 158 25.45 -12.14 -5.34
C CYS A 158 26.97 -12.23 -5.39
#